data_AF-A0A975CET6-F1
#
_entry.id   AF-A0A975CET6-F1
#
_cell.length_a   1.000
_cell.length_b   1.000
_cell.length_c   1.000
_cell.angle_alpha   90.00
_cell.angle_beta   90.00
_cell.angle_gamma   90.00
#
_symmetry.space_group_name_H-M   'P 1'
#
loop_
_entity.id
_entity.type
_entity.pdbx_description
1 polymer ?
#
loop_
_entity_poly.entity_id
_entity_poly.type
_entity_poly.pdbx_seq_one_letter_code
_entity_poly.pdbx_strand_id
1 'polypeptide(L)'
;MITNKIADKRLISFIFCAFVASCGGDGPAIEARPQTIAATPAPAALALGSTAAIAAQASSGLPVAYGSATPATCSVDAASGAVKALAAGTCTINVNQSGNATYTAAPQFSWATTVTGDAPPPAPLPPGRVRYQIVTTFYEPDTQPRNSVFTGSFELDTATGAISGLQGSLTESMSGSPLAPAPGYGMSVLHLKHQLSAVYDPALGGWLVTTFLNDNTRTLAVMNGSDGWSPGTGRGLHHNFPNANPGNAYARVFINPKNPTAPLIPAQIDKLAYADCAPEGMMGSTCMTGTSVAGYGAIGTMSGYPLSQVITRLVP
;
A
#
# COMPACT_ATOMS: atom_id res chain seq x y z
N MET A 1 -86.07 13.12 39.78
CA MET A 1 -85.49 12.24 40.81
C MET A 1 -84.00 12.59 40.86
N ILE A 2 -83.46 13.24 41.90
CA ILE A 2 -83.07 12.62 43.21
C ILE A 2 -82.04 11.50 42.91
N THR A 3 -80.73 11.52 43.21
CA THR A 3 -79.83 12.33 44.10
C THR A 3 -78.36 12.18 43.56
N ASN A 4 -77.26 12.82 44.03
CA ASN A 4 -76.98 13.67 45.21
C ASN A 4 -75.84 14.73 44.97
N LYS A 5 -75.41 15.34 46.08
CA LYS A 5 -74.46 16.43 46.37
C LYS A 5 -72.95 16.26 46.11
N ILE A 6 -72.31 17.44 45.98
CA ILE A 6 -70.89 17.81 46.11
C ILE A 6 -70.44 17.83 47.60
N ALA A 7 -69.12 17.90 47.86
CA ALA A 7 -68.41 18.30 49.10
C ALA A 7 -68.05 17.18 50.10
N ASP A 8 -66.93 17.20 50.86
CA ASP A 8 -65.66 17.99 50.86
C ASP A 8 -64.70 17.39 51.95
N LYS A 9 -63.43 17.82 51.97
CA LYS A 9 -62.44 17.79 53.07
C LYS A 9 -61.73 16.48 53.53
N ARG A 10 -60.45 16.43 53.11
CA ARG A 10 -59.21 16.38 53.95
C ARG A 10 -58.96 15.20 54.92
N LEU A 11 -57.94 14.39 54.58
CA LEU A 11 -56.83 14.01 55.49
C LEU A 11 -55.60 13.65 54.64
N ILE A 12 -54.67 14.59 54.40
CA ILE A 12 -53.39 14.72 55.13
C ILE A 12 -52.57 13.41 55.16
N SER A 13 -51.58 13.30 54.26
CA SER A 13 -50.18 13.16 54.70
C SER A 13 -49.23 13.74 53.65
N PHE A 14 -48.11 14.28 54.11
CA PHE A 14 -47.13 15.00 53.32
C PHE A 14 -46.16 14.04 52.62
N ILE A 15 -45.82 14.34 51.36
CA ILE A 15 -44.42 14.46 50.92
C ILE A 15 -44.41 15.59 49.89
N PHE A 16 -43.60 16.61 50.13
CA PHE A 16 -43.49 17.81 49.31
C PHE A 16 -42.05 17.90 48.80
N CYS A 17 -41.85 17.70 47.50
CA CYS A 17 -40.69 18.23 46.80
C CYS A 17 -41.15 18.59 45.39
N ALA A 18 -41.13 19.89 45.08
CA ALA A 18 -41.63 20.44 43.83
C ALA A 18 -40.47 20.64 42.84
N PHE A 19 -40.75 20.64 41.53
CA PHE A 19 -40.57 21.84 40.70
C PHE A 19 -41.10 21.70 39.25
N VAL A 20 -41.88 22.72 38.84
CA VAL A 20 -42.27 23.19 37.48
C VAL A 20 -42.98 22.27 36.47
N ALA A 21 -43.87 22.90 35.71
CA ALA A 21 -44.64 22.33 34.61
C ALA A 21 -43.88 22.32 33.26
N SER A 22 -44.25 21.40 32.38
CA SER A 22 -44.20 21.59 30.93
C SER A 22 -45.33 20.80 30.25
N CYS A 23 -46.03 21.44 29.32
CA CYS A 23 -46.94 20.76 28.39
C CYS A 23 -46.15 20.46 27.11
N GLY A 24 -46.01 19.20 26.69
CA GLY A 24 -45.17 18.91 25.52
C GLY A 24 -45.06 17.45 25.08
N GLY A 25 -46.20 16.82 24.78
CA GLY A 25 -46.34 15.66 23.87
C GLY A 25 -45.24 14.60 23.78
N ASP A 26 -45.38 13.51 24.55
CA ASP A 26 -44.74 12.21 24.28
C ASP A 26 -45.42 11.51 23.08
N GLY A 27 -45.23 12.06 21.88
CA GLY A 27 -45.37 11.28 20.65
C GLY A 27 -44.20 10.30 20.51
N PRO A 28 -44.34 9.18 19.78
CA PRO A 28 -43.21 8.31 19.52
C PRO A 28 -42.09 9.11 18.83
N ALA A 29 -40.89 9.05 19.38
CA ALA A 29 -39.72 9.69 18.80
C ALA A 29 -39.56 9.17 17.36
N ILE A 30 -39.67 10.05 16.38
CA ILE A 30 -39.48 9.68 14.97
C ILE A 30 -37.98 9.53 14.78
N GLU A 31 -37.48 8.29 14.90
CA GLU A 31 -36.08 8.00 14.61
C GLU A 31 -35.74 8.40 13.18
N ALA A 32 -34.68 9.19 13.04
CA ALA A 32 -34.20 9.64 11.75
C ALA A 32 -33.75 8.43 10.90
N ARG A 33 -34.03 8.48 9.60
CA ARG A 33 -33.82 7.35 8.69
C ARG A 33 -32.32 7.14 8.40
N PRO A 34 -31.81 5.89 8.42
CA PRO A 34 -30.44 5.63 8.01
C PRO A 34 -30.22 5.95 6.53
N GLN A 35 -28.99 6.32 6.21
CA GLN A 35 -28.55 6.66 4.85
C GLN A 35 -27.09 6.24 4.62
N THR A 36 -26.69 6.26 3.36
CA THR A 36 -25.41 5.74 2.85
C THR A 36 -24.79 6.71 1.86
N ILE A 37 -23.48 6.62 1.68
CA ILE A 37 -22.74 7.35 0.63
C ILE A 37 -22.39 6.35 -0.48
N ALA A 38 -22.73 6.69 -1.72
CA ALA A 38 -22.22 6.03 -2.92
C ALA A 38 -21.19 6.96 -3.57
N ALA A 39 -20.04 6.43 -3.96
CA ALA A 39 -18.97 7.21 -4.59
C ALA A 39 -18.42 6.50 -5.83
N THR A 40 -18.14 7.28 -6.88
CA THR A 40 -17.28 6.85 -7.99
C THR A 40 -15.83 7.18 -7.61
N PRO A 41 -14.95 6.17 -7.45
CA PRO A 41 -13.58 6.40 -7.02
C PRO A 41 -12.77 7.21 -8.04
N ALA A 42 -11.81 7.98 -7.53
CA ALA A 42 -10.74 8.56 -8.35
C ALA A 42 -9.84 7.45 -8.93
N PRO A 43 -9.06 7.73 -9.99
CA PRO A 43 -8.03 6.83 -10.48
C PRO A 43 -7.12 6.30 -9.34
N ALA A 44 -6.72 5.03 -9.43
CA ALA A 44 -5.92 4.35 -8.41
C ALA A 44 -4.53 4.97 -8.20
N ALA A 45 -4.05 5.73 -9.19
CA ALA A 45 -2.83 6.52 -9.11
C ALA A 45 -3.04 7.93 -9.69
N LEU A 46 -2.37 8.92 -9.10
CA LEU A 46 -2.32 10.30 -9.56
C LEU A 46 -0.87 10.70 -9.79
N ALA A 47 -0.57 11.35 -10.92
CA ALA A 47 0.74 11.97 -11.12
C ALA A 47 0.91 13.17 -10.16
N LEU A 48 2.12 13.42 -9.68
CA LEU A 48 2.43 14.57 -8.85
C LEU A 48 2.02 15.89 -9.55
N GLY A 49 1.36 16.80 -8.82
CA GLY A 49 0.84 18.05 -9.38
C GLY A 49 -0.42 17.92 -10.22
N SER A 50 -0.86 16.71 -10.58
CA SER A 50 -2.12 16.48 -11.29
C SER A 50 -3.35 16.69 -10.40
N THR A 51 -4.50 16.84 -11.06
CA THR A 51 -5.81 16.97 -10.41
C THR A 51 -6.77 15.91 -10.90
N ALA A 52 -7.54 15.33 -9.98
CA ALA A 52 -8.69 14.46 -10.26
C ALA A 52 -9.92 14.95 -9.49
N ALA A 53 -11.06 14.30 -9.65
CA ALA A 53 -12.24 14.52 -8.83
C ALA A 53 -12.82 13.19 -8.35
N ILE A 54 -13.31 13.18 -7.11
CA ILE A 54 -14.20 12.11 -6.62
C ILE A 54 -15.63 12.65 -6.68
N ALA A 55 -16.52 11.87 -7.31
CA ALA A 55 -17.95 12.14 -7.28
C ALA A 55 -18.60 11.23 -6.24
N ALA A 56 -19.27 11.80 -5.25
CA ALA A 56 -20.01 11.06 -4.23
C ALA A 56 -21.38 11.68 -3.97
N GLN A 57 -22.35 10.84 -3.62
CA GLN A 57 -23.74 11.22 -3.37
C GLN A 57 -24.30 10.43 -2.20
N ALA A 58 -25.02 11.12 -1.30
CA ALA A 58 -25.75 10.47 -0.23
C ALA A 58 -27.12 9.99 -0.71
N SER A 59 -27.57 8.82 -0.25
CA SER A 59 -28.89 8.27 -0.61
C SER A 59 -30.09 9.06 -0.05
N SER A 60 -29.84 10.04 0.81
CA SER A 60 -30.80 11.07 1.24
C SER A 60 -30.97 12.25 0.27
N GLY A 61 -30.05 12.40 -0.70
CA GLY A 61 -29.93 13.61 -1.52
C GLY A 61 -29.23 14.80 -0.82
N LEU A 62 -28.78 14.64 0.43
CA LEU A 62 -28.04 15.68 1.15
C LEU A 62 -26.62 15.86 0.58
N PRO A 63 -26.04 17.08 0.63
CA PRO A 63 -24.68 17.32 0.18
C PRO A 63 -23.67 16.54 1.03
N VAL A 64 -22.65 16.00 0.38
CA VAL A 64 -21.51 15.34 1.01
C VAL A 64 -20.37 16.35 1.20
N ALA A 65 -19.55 16.14 2.24
CA ALA A 65 -18.35 16.92 2.51
C ALA A 65 -17.11 16.05 2.31
N TYR A 66 -16.19 16.52 1.46
CA TYR A 66 -14.92 15.84 1.17
C TYR A 66 -13.80 16.37 2.08
N GLY A 67 -12.77 15.58 2.33
CA GLY A 67 -11.58 16.02 3.05
C GLY A 67 -10.39 15.07 2.85
N SER A 68 -9.17 15.61 2.96
CA SER A 68 -7.94 14.81 2.94
C SER A 68 -7.59 14.35 4.36
N ALA A 69 -7.40 13.05 4.55
CA ALA A 69 -6.77 12.49 5.76
C ALA A 69 -5.24 12.57 5.70
N THR A 70 -4.67 12.84 4.51
CA THR A 70 -3.22 12.97 4.28
C THR A 70 -2.92 14.32 3.61
N PRO A 71 -3.11 15.47 4.31
CA PRO A 71 -2.98 16.81 3.73
C PRO A 71 -1.57 17.14 3.23
N ALA A 72 -0.54 16.40 3.70
CA ALA A 72 0.82 16.50 3.17
C ALA A 72 0.96 15.87 1.77
N THR A 73 0.19 14.82 1.46
CA THR A 73 0.24 14.09 0.17
C THR A 73 -0.70 14.70 -0.86
N CYS A 74 -1.89 15.15 -0.44
CA CYS A 74 -2.90 15.71 -1.34
C CYS A 74 -3.86 16.66 -0.62
N SER A 75 -4.30 17.71 -1.32
CA SER A 75 -5.43 18.54 -0.90
C SER A 75 -6.71 18.09 -1.60
N VAL A 76 -7.84 18.26 -0.92
CA VAL A 76 -9.18 17.93 -1.44
C VAL A 76 -10.08 19.13 -1.20
N ASP A 77 -10.75 19.62 -2.25
CA ASP A 77 -11.78 20.63 -2.12
C ASP A 77 -13.03 20.04 -1.45
N ALA A 78 -13.47 20.68 -0.37
CA ALA A 78 -14.51 20.12 0.51
C ALA A 78 -15.91 20.06 -0.11
N ALA A 79 -16.17 20.81 -1.19
CA ALA A 79 -17.48 20.90 -1.83
C ALA A 79 -17.52 20.20 -3.20
N SER A 80 -16.47 20.33 -4.02
CA SER A 80 -16.41 19.77 -5.37
C SER A 80 -15.76 18.39 -5.46
N GLY A 81 -15.12 17.91 -4.39
CA GLY A 81 -14.37 16.65 -4.39
C GLY A 81 -13.12 16.67 -5.28
N ALA A 82 -12.64 17.86 -5.66
CA ALA A 82 -11.44 18.02 -6.49
C ALA A 82 -10.19 17.70 -5.66
N VAL A 83 -9.44 16.68 -6.08
CA VAL A 83 -8.21 16.20 -5.46
C VAL A 83 -7.03 16.78 -6.21
N LYS A 84 -6.07 17.38 -5.51
CA LYS A 84 -4.78 17.80 -6.06
C LYS A 84 -3.64 17.04 -5.40
N ALA A 85 -2.80 16.40 -6.22
CA ALA A 85 -1.60 15.72 -5.76
C ALA A 85 -0.51 16.74 -5.36
N LEU A 86 -0.03 16.67 -4.11
CA LEU A 86 0.93 17.63 -3.52
C LEU A 86 2.32 17.02 -3.28
N ALA A 87 2.39 15.77 -2.85
CA ALA A 87 3.64 15.04 -2.63
C ALA A 87 3.46 13.55 -2.99
N ALA A 88 4.56 12.84 -3.25
CA ALA A 88 4.53 11.41 -3.49
C ALA A 88 4.10 10.62 -2.24
N GLY A 89 3.35 9.52 -2.42
CA GLY A 89 2.88 8.65 -1.34
C GLY A 89 1.38 8.40 -1.39
N THR A 90 0.81 7.85 -0.31
CA THR A 90 -0.63 7.56 -0.23
C THR A 90 -1.45 8.83 0.05
N CYS A 91 -2.42 9.11 -0.83
CA CYS A 91 -3.44 10.13 -0.66
C CYS A 91 -4.74 9.47 -0.19
N THR A 92 -5.12 9.70 1.07
CA THR A 92 -6.36 9.17 1.66
C THR A 92 -7.40 10.27 1.76
N ILE A 93 -8.60 9.99 1.26
CA ILE A 93 -9.69 10.94 1.08
C ILE A 93 -10.93 10.41 1.80
N ASN A 94 -11.50 11.22 2.67
CA ASN A 94 -12.69 10.90 3.44
C ASN A 94 -13.89 11.69 2.90
N VAL A 95 -15.02 11.01 2.74
CA VAL A 95 -16.31 11.60 2.36
C VAL A 95 -17.28 11.38 3.51
N ASN A 96 -17.85 12.49 4.00
CA ASN A 96 -18.72 12.52 5.16
C ASN A 96 -20.08 13.10 4.80
N GLN A 97 -21.11 12.69 5.53
CA GLN A 97 -22.43 13.31 5.49
C GLN A 97 -23.01 13.23 6.91
N SER A 98 -23.44 14.36 7.46
CA SER A 98 -23.77 14.53 8.89
C SER A 98 -25.18 14.12 9.28
N GLY A 99 -26.09 13.96 8.32
CA GLY A 99 -27.51 13.83 8.58
C GLY A 99 -28.21 15.17 8.82
N ASN A 100 -29.50 15.08 9.14
CA ASN A 100 -30.38 16.19 9.53
C ASN A 100 -31.53 15.64 10.41
N ALA A 101 -32.59 16.41 10.65
CA ALA A 101 -33.73 15.97 11.44
C ALA A 101 -34.52 14.77 10.84
N THR A 102 -34.31 14.44 9.57
CA THR A 102 -35.01 13.35 8.86
C THR A 102 -34.12 12.13 8.61
N TYR A 103 -32.79 12.30 8.56
CA TYR A 103 -31.83 11.23 8.30
C TYR A 103 -30.64 11.26 9.26
N THR A 104 -30.17 10.10 9.74
CA THR A 104 -28.96 10.02 10.58
C THR A 104 -27.68 10.31 9.78
N ALA A 105 -26.55 10.47 10.46
CA ALA A 105 -25.24 10.54 9.81
C ALA A 105 -24.97 9.27 9.00
N ALA A 106 -24.37 9.43 7.82
CA ALA A 106 -23.96 8.28 7.01
C ALA A 106 -22.62 7.72 7.53
N PRO A 107 -22.36 6.40 7.42
CA PRO A 107 -21.02 5.87 7.59
C PRO A 107 -20.03 6.59 6.67
N GLN A 108 -18.88 6.98 7.20
CA GLN A 108 -17.82 7.63 6.43
C GLN A 108 -17.34 6.70 5.31
N PHE A 109 -17.27 7.21 4.09
CA PHE A 109 -16.60 6.54 2.99
C PHE A 109 -15.15 7.03 2.93
N SER A 110 -14.17 6.12 2.83
CA SER A 110 -12.76 6.46 2.71
C SER A 110 -12.15 5.78 1.49
N TRP A 111 -11.31 6.52 0.76
CA TRP A 111 -10.64 6.06 -0.46
C TRP A 111 -9.17 6.43 -0.44
N ALA A 112 -8.31 5.51 -0.87
CA ALA A 112 -6.88 5.75 -1.02
C ALA A 112 -6.48 5.70 -2.51
N THR A 113 -5.69 6.68 -2.95
CA THR A 113 -5.04 6.70 -4.26
C THR A 113 -3.54 6.99 -4.07
N THR A 114 -2.68 6.37 -4.87
CA THR A 114 -1.24 6.59 -4.79
C THR A 114 -0.85 7.82 -5.61
N VAL A 115 -0.28 8.84 -4.97
CA VAL A 115 0.42 9.89 -5.72
C VAL A 115 1.78 9.34 -6.13
N THR A 116 1.94 9.06 -7.43
CA THR A 116 3.24 8.77 -8.02
C THR A 116 4.00 10.09 -8.17
N GLY A 117 5.01 10.27 -7.33
CA GLY A 117 6.03 11.27 -7.58
C GLY A 117 6.72 10.98 -8.89
N ASP A 118 6.79 11.96 -9.79
CA ASP A 118 8.02 12.05 -10.57
C ASP A 118 9.15 12.19 -9.56
N ALA A 119 10.05 11.21 -9.55
CA ALA A 119 11.33 11.39 -8.88
C ALA A 119 11.98 12.66 -9.46
N PRO A 120 12.74 13.44 -8.65
CA PRO A 120 13.53 14.55 -9.19
C PRO A 120 14.26 14.07 -10.45
N PRO A 121 14.27 14.85 -11.55
CA PRO A 121 14.85 14.40 -12.82
C PRO A 121 16.20 13.76 -12.54
N PRO A 122 16.38 12.46 -12.86
CA PRO A 122 17.53 11.73 -12.37
C PRO A 122 18.80 12.43 -12.81
N ALA A 123 19.75 12.57 -11.89
CA ALA A 123 20.95 13.40 -12.10
C ALA A 123 21.58 13.12 -13.48
N PRO A 124 22.01 14.17 -14.21
CA PRO A 124 22.52 14.02 -15.57
C PRO A 124 23.55 12.90 -15.66
N LEU A 125 23.26 11.91 -16.50
CA LEU A 125 24.11 10.74 -16.63
C LEU A 125 25.50 11.13 -17.14
N PRO A 126 26.58 10.55 -16.61
CA PRO A 126 27.89 10.63 -17.25
C PRO A 126 27.83 10.13 -18.71
N PRO A 127 28.68 10.66 -19.61
CA PRO A 127 28.72 10.21 -21.00
C PRO A 127 28.87 8.70 -21.14
N GLY A 128 28.15 8.10 -22.09
CA GLY A 128 28.15 6.65 -22.33
C GLY A 128 27.23 5.84 -21.41
N ARG A 129 26.50 6.47 -20.48
CA ARG A 129 25.49 5.79 -19.65
C ARG A 129 24.07 5.96 -20.17
N VAL A 130 23.26 4.93 -19.98
CA VAL A 130 21.83 4.91 -20.30
C VAL A 130 21.07 4.42 -19.08
N ARG A 131 20.00 5.14 -18.69
CA ARG A 131 19.10 4.71 -17.62
C ARG A 131 17.99 3.84 -18.18
N TYR A 132 17.63 2.83 -17.41
CA TYR A 132 16.52 1.92 -17.69
C TYR A 132 15.57 1.89 -16.51
N GLN A 133 14.27 1.78 -16.79
CA GLN A 133 13.26 1.34 -15.84
C GLN A 133 13.20 -0.19 -15.82
N ILE A 134 12.83 -0.75 -14.68
CA ILE A 134 12.67 -2.18 -14.48
C ILE A 134 11.45 -2.46 -13.60
N VAL A 135 10.65 -3.44 -14.02
CA VAL A 135 9.53 -3.98 -13.24
C VAL A 135 9.74 -5.50 -13.15
N THR A 136 9.87 -6.01 -11.93
CA THR A 136 9.99 -7.44 -11.63
C THR A 136 8.79 -7.87 -10.80
N THR A 137 8.06 -8.88 -11.25
CA THR A 137 6.88 -9.41 -10.57
C THR A 137 7.21 -10.77 -9.98
N PHE A 138 6.92 -10.94 -8.70
CA PHE A 138 6.94 -12.20 -7.99
C PHE A 138 5.48 -12.60 -7.74
N TYR A 139 5.09 -13.80 -8.19
CA TYR A 139 3.76 -14.32 -7.98
C TYR A 139 3.62 -14.81 -6.53
N GLU A 140 2.55 -14.39 -5.87
CA GLU A 140 2.28 -14.69 -4.46
C GLU A 140 0.96 -15.45 -4.32
N PRO A 141 0.97 -16.79 -4.36
CA PRO A 141 -0.25 -17.61 -4.39
C PRO A 141 -1.23 -17.29 -3.25
N ASP A 142 -0.71 -17.06 -2.04
CA ASP A 142 -1.52 -16.93 -0.84
C ASP A 142 -2.09 -15.51 -0.62
N THR A 143 -1.64 -14.51 -1.39
CA THR A 143 -2.10 -13.10 -1.27
C THR A 143 -2.90 -12.59 -2.48
N GLN A 144 -3.18 -13.47 -3.45
CA GLN A 144 -3.90 -13.15 -4.69
C GLN A 144 -5.18 -12.33 -4.44
N PRO A 145 -5.47 -11.32 -5.28
CA PRO A 145 -4.81 -10.99 -6.56
C PRO A 145 -3.55 -10.11 -6.42
N ARG A 146 -3.00 -9.94 -5.21
CA ARG A 146 -1.78 -9.18 -4.96
C ARG A 146 -0.54 -10.01 -5.30
N ASN A 147 0.49 -9.33 -5.78
CA ASN A 147 1.81 -9.86 -6.07
C ASN A 147 2.86 -8.93 -5.44
N SER A 148 4.02 -9.46 -5.09
CA SER A 148 5.15 -8.61 -4.69
C SER A 148 5.82 -8.09 -5.96
N VAL A 149 5.87 -6.77 -6.14
CA VAL A 149 6.36 -6.12 -7.37
C VAL A 149 7.49 -5.17 -7.03
N PHE A 150 8.67 -5.42 -7.58
CA PHE A 150 9.78 -4.46 -7.58
C PHE A 150 9.67 -3.56 -8.81
N THR A 151 9.54 -2.25 -8.59
CA THR A 151 9.58 -1.21 -9.62
C THR A 151 10.75 -0.28 -9.34
N GLY A 152 11.70 -0.17 -10.27
CA GLY A 152 12.93 0.57 -10.06
C GLY A 152 13.59 1.10 -11.32
N SER A 153 14.83 1.54 -11.16
CA SER A 153 15.70 1.94 -12.28
C SER A 153 17.14 1.51 -12.03
N PHE A 154 17.93 1.43 -13.10
CA PHE A 154 19.38 1.24 -13.05
C PHE A 154 20.07 2.00 -14.19
N GLU A 155 21.39 2.14 -14.10
CA GLU A 155 22.25 2.68 -15.15
C GLU A 155 23.11 1.57 -15.76
N LEU A 156 23.12 1.50 -17.08
CA LEU A 156 24.06 0.71 -17.88
C LEU A 156 25.14 1.62 -18.43
N ASP A 157 26.39 1.29 -18.15
CA ASP A 157 27.55 1.82 -18.86
C ASP A 157 27.70 1.07 -20.19
N THR A 158 27.47 1.76 -21.32
CA THR A 158 27.39 1.12 -22.63
C THR A 158 28.74 0.72 -23.23
N ALA A 159 29.86 1.20 -22.66
CA ALA A 159 31.20 0.84 -23.09
C ALA A 159 31.72 -0.40 -22.36
N THR A 160 31.46 -0.50 -21.05
CA THR A 160 31.96 -1.59 -20.19
C THR A 160 30.93 -2.70 -19.95
N GLY A 161 29.65 -2.43 -20.16
CA GLY A 161 28.56 -3.34 -19.77
C GLY A 161 28.30 -3.37 -18.26
N ALA A 162 28.88 -2.46 -17.48
CA ALA A 162 28.71 -2.39 -16.03
C ALA A 162 27.33 -1.86 -15.62
N ILE A 163 26.75 -2.44 -14.57
CA ILE A 163 25.45 -2.03 -14.00
C ILE A 163 25.66 -1.33 -12.66
N SER A 164 25.02 -0.17 -12.48
CA SER A 164 25.10 0.61 -11.25
C SER A 164 23.80 1.36 -10.94
N GLY A 165 23.63 1.81 -9.70
CA GLY A 165 22.47 2.61 -9.30
C GLY A 165 21.14 1.87 -9.32
N LEU A 166 21.14 0.53 -9.19
CA LEU A 166 19.89 -0.23 -9.04
C LEU A 166 19.21 0.17 -7.73
N GLN A 167 18.07 0.83 -7.85
CA GLN A 167 17.23 1.28 -6.74
C GLN A 167 15.76 1.29 -7.16
N GLY A 168 14.85 1.19 -6.21
CA GLY A 168 13.42 1.18 -6.50
C GLY A 168 12.54 0.98 -5.27
N SER A 169 11.34 0.50 -5.54
CA SER A 169 10.27 0.26 -4.58
C SER A 169 9.79 -1.18 -4.73
N LEU A 170 9.66 -1.91 -3.63
CA LEU A 170 9.11 -3.27 -3.56
C LEU A 170 7.77 -3.22 -2.82
N THR A 171 6.70 -3.76 -3.39
CA THR A 171 5.39 -3.86 -2.72
C THR A 171 5.32 -5.08 -1.80
N GLU A 172 4.79 -4.89 -0.59
CA GLU A 172 4.56 -5.98 0.37
C GLU A 172 3.20 -6.65 0.12
N SER A 173 3.15 -7.80 -0.57
CA SER A 173 1.89 -8.40 -1.03
C SER A 173 0.88 -8.76 0.09
N MET A 174 1.38 -9.08 1.29
CA MET A 174 0.53 -9.34 2.46
C MET A 174 -0.23 -8.08 2.92
N SER A 175 0.42 -6.92 2.86
CA SER A 175 -0.14 -5.63 3.29
C SER A 175 -1.25 -5.10 2.36
N GLY A 176 -1.99 -4.08 2.80
CA GLY A 176 -3.10 -3.53 2.02
C GLY A 176 -4.35 -4.40 2.03
N SER A 177 -5.16 -4.34 0.96
CA SER A 177 -6.48 -5.01 0.90
C SER A 177 -6.84 -5.47 -0.52
N PRO A 178 -7.39 -6.69 -0.71
CA PRO A 178 -7.97 -7.12 -1.99
C PRO A 178 -9.14 -6.26 -2.49
N LEU A 179 -9.76 -5.45 -1.62
CA LEU A 179 -10.84 -4.52 -1.98
C LEU A 179 -10.33 -3.14 -2.42
N ALA A 180 -9.04 -2.85 -2.21
CA ALA A 180 -8.41 -1.63 -2.70
C ALA A 180 -8.11 -1.75 -4.21
N PRO A 181 -8.02 -0.64 -4.96
CA PRO A 181 -7.88 -0.69 -6.41
C PRO A 181 -6.51 -1.24 -6.85
N ALA A 182 -6.54 -2.01 -7.94
CA ALA A 182 -5.35 -2.43 -8.67
C ALA A 182 -4.61 -1.22 -9.32
N PRO A 183 -3.29 -1.31 -9.59
CA PRO A 183 -2.40 -2.43 -9.28
C PRO A 183 -1.82 -2.38 -7.87
N GLY A 184 -1.98 -1.27 -7.13
CA GLY A 184 -1.32 -1.05 -5.85
C GLY A 184 -1.98 -1.74 -4.66
N TYR A 185 -3.29 -2.00 -4.69
CA TYR A 185 -4.06 -2.68 -3.63
C TYR A 185 -3.85 -2.10 -2.21
N GLY A 186 -3.41 -0.84 -2.09
CA GLY A 186 -3.03 -0.23 -0.82
C GLY A 186 -1.85 -0.90 -0.11
N MET A 187 -1.01 -1.65 -0.82
CA MET A 187 0.18 -2.30 -0.26
C MET A 187 1.20 -1.27 0.24
N SER A 188 1.83 -1.56 1.38
CA SER A 188 3.07 -0.94 1.85
C SER A 188 4.18 -1.07 0.80
N VAL A 189 5.09 -0.09 0.82
CA VAL A 189 6.14 0.05 -0.19
C VAL A 189 7.49 0.25 0.47
N LEU A 190 8.38 -0.73 0.27
CA LEU A 190 9.75 -0.71 0.76
C LEU A 190 10.68 -0.07 -0.27
N HIS A 191 11.42 0.95 0.15
CA HIS A 191 12.35 1.66 -0.73
C HIS A 191 13.75 1.06 -0.66
N LEU A 192 14.09 0.25 -1.67
CA LEU A 192 15.39 -0.37 -1.84
C LEU A 192 16.35 0.63 -2.50
N LYS A 193 17.37 1.09 -1.76
CA LYS A 193 18.26 2.19 -2.17
C LYS A 193 19.73 1.79 -2.32
N HIS A 194 20.09 0.58 -1.89
CA HIS A 194 21.48 0.17 -1.76
C HIS A 194 21.80 -0.99 -2.71
N GLN A 195 22.38 -0.71 -3.88
CA GLN A 195 22.94 -1.76 -4.74
C GLN A 195 24.23 -2.32 -4.11
N LEU A 196 24.11 -3.43 -3.37
CA LEU A 196 25.24 -4.05 -2.65
C LEU A 196 25.78 -5.32 -3.31
N SER A 197 25.14 -5.82 -4.37
CA SER A 197 25.63 -6.98 -5.11
C SER A 197 25.41 -6.81 -6.62
N ALA A 198 26.43 -7.17 -7.40
CA ALA A 198 26.37 -7.30 -8.85
C ALA A 198 27.33 -8.43 -9.26
N VAL A 199 26.78 -9.57 -9.70
CA VAL A 199 27.54 -10.77 -10.05
C VAL A 199 27.24 -11.13 -11.50
N TYR A 200 28.27 -11.20 -12.34
CA TYR A 200 28.10 -11.63 -13.73
C TYR A 200 27.98 -13.16 -13.81
N ASP A 201 26.92 -13.65 -14.44
CA ASP A 201 26.71 -15.07 -14.72
C ASP A 201 27.02 -15.34 -16.21
N PRO A 202 28.13 -16.02 -16.53
CA PRO A 202 28.52 -16.29 -17.91
C PRO A 202 27.64 -17.35 -18.59
N ALA A 203 26.94 -18.21 -17.83
CA ALA A 203 26.04 -19.21 -18.38
C ALA A 203 24.69 -18.60 -18.78
N LEU A 204 24.21 -17.61 -18.01
CA LEU A 204 23.02 -16.83 -18.35
C LEU A 204 23.29 -15.63 -19.28
N GLY A 205 24.54 -15.22 -19.42
CA GLY A 205 24.97 -14.14 -20.32
C GLY A 205 24.63 -12.73 -19.82
N GLY A 206 24.63 -12.50 -18.51
CA GLY A 206 24.26 -11.21 -17.93
C GLY A 206 24.53 -11.07 -16.44
N TRP A 207 24.19 -9.92 -15.90
CA TRP A 207 24.39 -9.58 -14.50
C TRP A 207 23.20 -9.95 -13.63
N LEU A 208 23.46 -10.54 -12.47
CA LEU A 208 22.51 -10.69 -11.39
C LEU A 208 22.82 -9.61 -10.35
N VAL A 209 21.93 -8.63 -10.21
CA VAL A 209 22.15 -7.40 -9.44
C VAL A 209 21.12 -7.33 -8.32
N THR A 210 21.54 -6.99 -7.11
CA THR A 210 20.68 -6.96 -5.92
C THR A 210 20.72 -5.59 -5.27
N THR A 211 19.54 -5.04 -4.98
CA THR A 211 19.37 -3.81 -4.22
C THR A 211 18.65 -4.07 -2.89
N PHE A 212 19.05 -3.37 -1.83
CA PHE A 212 18.65 -3.61 -0.44
C PHE A 212 17.98 -2.38 0.19
N LEU A 213 17.15 -2.62 1.21
CA LEU A 213 16.51 -1.58 2.03
C LEU A 213 17.55 -0.85 2.88
N ASN A 214 18.43 -1.62 3.54
CA ASN A 214 19.54 -1.09 4.34
C ASN A 214 20.85 -1.05 3.56
N ASP A 215 21.83 -0.35 4.12
CA ASP A 215 23.22 -0.26 3.68
C ASP A 215 24.05 -1.56 3.83
N ASN A 216 23.41 -2.66 4.19
CA ASN A 216 24.04 -3.95 4.44
C ASN A 216 23.15 -5.12 3.97
N THR A 217 23.76 -6.26 3.68
CA THR A 217 23.07 -7.40 3.06
C THR A 217 22.27 -8.25 4.05
N ARG A 218 22.46 -8.07 5.37
CA ARG A 218 21.90 -8.93 6.43
C ARG A 218 20.36 -8.92 6.40
N THR A 219 19.76 -9.94 5.81
CA THR A 219 18.32 -9.99 5.56
C THR A 219 17.69 -11.20 6.22
N LEU A 220 18.16 -12.40 5.83
CA LEU A 220 17.68 -13.69 6.31
C LEU A 220 18.57 -14.23 7.44
N ALA A 221 17.99 -15.09 8.28
CA ALA A 221 18.67 -15.80 9.34
C ALA A 221 19.73 -16.74 8.75
N VAL A 222 20.96 -16.63 9.26
CA VAL A 222 22.09 -17.45 8.83
C VAL A 222 21.87 -18.90 9.25
N MET A 223 22.08 -19.83 8.33
CA MET A 223 22.30 -21.25 8.62
C MET A 223 23.72 -21.63 8.16
N ASN A 224 24.45 -22.38 8.98
CA ASN A 224 25.74 -23.04 8.72
C ASN A 224 26.56 -22.48 7.53
N GLY A 225 27.25 -21.35 7.73
CA GLY A 225 28.23 -20.82 6.78
C GLY A 225 27.67 -20.01 5.59
N SER A 226 26.35 -19.78 5.53
CA SER A 226 25.75 -18.83 4.58
C SER A 226 26.00 -17.36 4.99
N ASP A 227 25.86 -16.45 4.03
CA ASP A 227 25.97 -15.00 4.22
C ASP A 227 24.68 -14.34 4.74
N GLY A 228 23.61 -15.12 4.95
CA GLY A 228 22.31 -14.63 5.40
C GLY A 228 21.56 -13.77 4.39
N TRP A 229 21.89 -13.81 3.09
CA TRP A 229 21.12 -13.11 2.06
C TRP A 229 21.01 -13.86 0.73
N SER A 230 22.00 -14.68 0.39
CA SER A 230 22.03 -15.49 -0.83
C SER A 230 20.74 -16.32 -0.96
N PRO A 231 19.92 -16.10 -2.02
CA PRO A 231 18.60 -16.71 -2.09
C PRO A 231 18.68 -18.25 -2.10
N GLY A 232 17.72 -18.90 -1.42
CA GLY A 232 17.71 -20.35 -1.18
C GLY A 232 18.62 -20.86 -0.06
N THR A 233 19.53 -20.05 0.49
CA THR A 233 20.43 -20.49 1.58
C THR A 233 20.03 -19.99 2.97
N GLY A 234 19.44 -18.80 3.06
CA GLY A 234 18.80 -18.32 4.29
C GLY A 234 17.49 -19.04 4.54
N ARG A 235 17.16 -19.32 5.82
CA ARG A 235 15.76 -19.61 6.17
C ARG A 235 14.93 -18.37 5.90
N GLY A 236 13.64 -18.52 5.60
CA GLY A 236 12.67 -17.43 5.53
C GLY A 236 12.37 -16.77 6.88
N LEU A 237 13.36 -16.59 7.76
CA LEU A 237 13.29 -15.89 9.04
C LEU A 237 14.23 -14.69 8.97
N HIS A 238 13.95 -13.61 9.71
CA HIS A 238 14.81 -12.41 9.68
C HIS A 238 16.19 -12.64 10.31
N HIS A 239 17.19 -11.88 9.86
CA HIS A 239 18.61 -12.08 10.19
C HIS A 239 18.95 -12.34 11.67
N ASN A 240 18.35 -11.58 12.58
CA ASN A 240 18.67 -11.61 14.01
C ASN A 240 17.81 -12.60 14.83
N PHE A 241 17.01 -13.46 14.20
CA PHE A 241 16.11 -14.39 14.90
C PHE A 241 16.89 -15.31 15.87
N PRO A 242 16.43 -15.52 17.12
CA PRO A 242 15.12 -15.15 17.70
C PRO A 242 15.05 -13.77 18.38
N ASN A 243 16.07 -12.92 18.25
CA ASN A 243 16.08 -11.57 18.81
C ASN A 243 15.30 -10.59 17.90
N ALA A 244 15.24 -9.31 18.29
CA ALA A 244 14.52 -8.27 17.55
C ALA A 244 14.93 -8.19 16.07
N ASN A 245 13.93 -8.13 15.17
CA ASN A 245 14.12 -7.97 13.74
C ASN A 245 14.80 -6.61 13.44
N PRO A 246 16.00 -6.57 12.81
CA PRO A 246 16.64 -5.32 12.42
C PRO A 246 15.96 -4.65 11.21
N GLY A 247 15.06 -5.35 10.52
CA GLY A 247 14.29 -4.85 9.39
C GLY A 247 15.13 -4.66 8.13
N ASN A 248 15.05 -5.59 7.16
CA ASN A 248 15.74 -5.42 5.87
C ASN A 248 14.96 -6.14 4.77
N ALA A 249 15.18 -5.74 3.52
CA ALA A 249 14.59 -6.37 2.35
C ALA A 249 15.54 -6.27 1.17
N TYR A 250 15.38 -7.13 0.16
CA TYR A 250 16.09 -7.03 -1.10
C TYR A 250 15.25 -7.45 -2.30
N ALA A 251 15.62 -6.94 -3.47
CA ALA A 251 15.18 -7.43 -4.77
C ALA A 251 16.40 -7.71 -5.66
N ARG A 252 16.42 -8.89 -6.28
CA ARG A 252 17.46 -9.37 -7.19
C ARG A 252 16.90 -9.50 -8.60
N VAL A 253 17.55 -8.84 -9.54
CA VAL A 253 17.15 -8.72 -10.95
C VAL A 253 18.22 -9.28 -11.88
N PHE A 254 17.84 -9.66 -13.10
CA PHE A 254 18.77 -10.10 -14.14
C PHE A 254 18.85 -9.07 -15.27
N ILE A 255 20.05 -8.66 -15.68
CA ILE A 255 20.25 -7.64 -16.71
C ILE A 255 21.27 -8.14 -17.74
N ASN A 256 20.83 -8.33 -18.98
CA ASN A 256 21.72 -8.58 -20.12
C ASN A 256 22.29 -7.24 -20.63
N PRO A 257 23.59 -6.94 -20.48
CA PRO A 257 24.14 -5.64 -20.87
C PRO A 257 24.18 -5.43 -22.39
N LYS A 258 24.08 -6.49 -23.21
CA LYS A 258 24.06 -6.40 -24.67
C LYS A 258 22.68 -6.09 -25.24
N ASN A 259 21.62 -6.52 -24.55
CA ASN A 259 20.23 -6.23 -24.92
C ASN A 259 19.34 -6.21 -23.65
N PRO A 260 19.34 -5.10 -22.89
CA PRO A 260 18.64 -5.05 -21.61
C PRO A 260 17.12 -5.21 -21.72
N THR A 261 16.54 -4.81 -22.84
CA THR A 261 15.09 -4.85 -23.11
C THR A 261 14.61 -6.18 -23.71
N ALA A 262 15.49 -7.17 -23.85
CA ALA A 262 15.09 -8.51 -24.29
C ALA A 262 14.19 -9.18 -23.24
N PRO A 263 13.09 -9.86 -23.64
CA PRO A 263 12.36 -10.75 -22.74
C PRO A 263 13.30 -11.82 -22.16
N LEU A 264 13.18 -12.09 -20.86
CA LEU A 264 14.00 -13.09 -20.19
C LEU A 264 13.60 -14.51 -20.60
N ILE A 265 14.58 -15.40 -20.70
CA ILE A 265 14.32 -16.86 -20.79
C ILE A 265 14.02 -17.44 -19.40
N PRO A 266 13.35 -18.60 -19.28
CA PRO A 266 12.99 -19.19 -17.99
C PRO A 266 14.16 -19.30 -17.00
N ALA A 267 15.33 -19.79 -17.45
CA ALA A 267 16.53 -19.92 -16.61
C ALA A 267 17.06 -18.58 -16.04
N GLN A 268 16.74 -17.44 -16.67
CA GLN A 268 17.04 -16.10 -16.14
C GLN A 268 15.98 -15.66 -15.13
N ILE A 269 14.69 -15.93 -15.40
CA ILE A 269 13.57 -15.68 -14.48
C ILE A 269 13.76 -16.48 -13.19
N ASP A 270 14.19 -17.74 -13.29
CA ASP A 270 14.46 -18.62 -12.16
C ASP A 270 15.50 -18.03 -11.18
N LYS A 271 16.44 -17.20 -11.66
CA LYS A 271 17.48 -16.54 -10.85
C LYS A 271 17.09 -15.14 -10.36
N LEU A 272 15.87 -14.67 -10.60
CA LEU A 272 15.30 -13.52 -9.90
C LEU A 272 14.93 -13.94 -8.47
N ALA A 273 15.00 -13.02 -7.52
CA ALA A 273 14.57 -13.30 -6.14
C ALA A 273 14.19 -12.03 -5.39
N TYR A 274 13.38 -12.16 -4.35
CA TYR A 274 13.25 -11.12 -3.33
C TYR A 274 13.15 -11.74 -1.94
N ALA A 275 13.47 -10.93 -0.93
CA ALA A 275 13.09 -11.19 0.45
C ALA A 275 12.63 -9.88 1.08
N ASP A 276 11.54 -9.94 1.82
CA ASP A 276 11.04 -8.89 2.67
C ASP A 276 10.99 -9.39 4.11
N CYS A 277 11.93 -8.87 4.91
CA CYS A 277 11.97 -9.00 6.36
C CYS A 277 11.78 -7.64 7.05
N ALA A 278 11.13 -6.66 6.41
CA ALA A 278 10.86 -5.37 7.03
C ALA A 278 9.90 -5.53 8.23
N PRO A 279 9.97 -4.66 9.26
CA PRO A 279 9.14 -4.81 10.45
C PRO A 279 7.65 -4.53 10.21
N GLU A 280 7.28 -3.99 9.05
CA GLU A 280 5.90 -3.76 8.61
C GLU A 280 5.22 -5.06 8.13
N GLY A 281 6.02 -6.09 7.78
CA GLY A 281 5.55 -7.38 7.30
C GLY A 281 4.75 -8.20 8.33
N MET A 282 3.55 -8.63 7.95
CA MET A 282 2.61 -9.36 8.84
C MET A 282 3.02 -10.80 9.18
N MET A 283 4.17 -11.28 8.71
CA MET A 283 4.67 -12.64 8.94
C MET A 283 5.53 -12.80 10.21
N GLY A 284 5.68 -11.72 11.00
CA GLY A 284 6.29 -11.75 12.33
C GLY A 284 7.79 -12.02 12.27
N SER A 285 8.22 -13.20 12.73
CA SER A 285 9.61 -13.62 12.60
C SER A 285 9.98 -14.11 11.19
N THR A 286 8.97 -14.48 10.40
CA THR A 286 9.11 -15.02 9.05
C THR A 286 9.11 -13.88 8.05
N CYS A 287 9.93 -13.99 7.01
CA CYS A 287 10.01 -13.04 5.91
C CYS A 287 9.14 -13.53 4.76
N MET A 288 8.54 -12.61 3.98
CA MET A 288 8.07 -12.95 2.64
C MET A 288 9.29 -13.18 1.74
N THR A 289 9.31 -14.23 0.94
CA THR A 289 10.38 -14.47 -0.03
C THR A 289 9.81 -15.01 -1.32
N GLY A 290 10.43 -14.65 -2.44
CA GLY A 290 10.10 -15.18 -3.76
C GLY A 290 11.34 -15.84 -4.37
N THR A 291 11.37 -17.17 -4.44
CA THR A 291 12.45 -17.94 -5.07
C THR A 291 11.89 -19.10 -5.88
N SER A 292 12.64 -19.56 -6.88
CA SER A 292 12.29 -20.74 -7.67
C SER A 292 13.10 -21.97 -7.25
N VAL A 293 12.50 -23.15 -7.39
CA VAL A 293 13.21 -24.43 -7.17
C VAL A 293 14.32 -24.63 -8.20
N ALA A 294 14.11 -24.25 -9.47
CA ALA A 294 15.12 -24.35 -10.52
C ALA A 294 16.31 -23.39 -10.30
N GLY A 295 16.06 -22.20 -9.75
CA GLY A 295 17.09 -21.23 -9.44
C GLY A 295 17.87 -21.54 -8.17
N TYR A 296 17.20 -22.04 -7.12
CA TYR A 296 17.74 -22.03 -5.75
C TYR A 296 17.40 -23.27 -4.91
N GLY A 297 16.76 -24.29 -5.48
CA GLY A 297 16.39 -25.52 -4.78
C GLY A 297 15.16 -25.41 -3.86
N ALA A 298 14.60 -24.21 -3.65
CA ALA A 298 13.44 -23.98 -2.80
C ALA A 298 12.50 -22.92 -3.39
N ILE A 299 11.19 -23.16 -3.22
CA ILE A 299 10.17 -22.12 -3.41
C ILE A 299 10.22 -21.12 -2.24
N GLY A 300 9.75 -19.91 -2.45
CA GLY A 300 9.67 -18.89 -1.41
C GLY A 300 8.66 -19.23 -0.30
N THR A 301 8.66 -18.44 0.78
CA THR A 301 7.58 -18.46 1.76
C THR A 301 6.27 -18.01 1.09
N MET A 302 5.11 -18.36 1.65
CA MET A 302 3.80 -18.17 0.99
C MET A 302 3.69 -18.82 -0.42
N SER A 303 4.58 -19.78 -0.71
CA SER A 303 4.81 -20.35 -2.05
C SER A 303 5.18 -19.31 -3.13
N GLY A 304 5.77 -18.18 -2.74
CA GLY A 304 6.17 -17.10 -3.65
C GLY A 304 7.29 -17.49 -4.63
N TYR A 305 7.18 -17.07 -5.89
CA TYR A 305 8.19 -17.35 -6.93
C TYR A 305 8.29 -16.24 -7.99
N PRO A 306 9.46 -16.05 -8.64
CA PRO A 306 9.60 -15.07 -9.72
C PRO A 306 8.73 -15.42 -10.93
N LEU A 307 7.91 -14.47 -11.38
CA LEU A 307 6.97 -14.64 -12.49
C LEU A 307 7.49 -14.00 -13.78
N SER A 308 7.94 -12.75 -13.70
CA SER A 308 8.35 -11.99 -14.87
C SER A 308 9.26 -10.82 -14.53
N GLN A 309 9.97 -10.33 -15.54
CA GLN A 309 10.69 -9.07 -15.49
C GLN A 309 10.59 -8.38 -16.84
N VAL A 310 10.32 -7.07 -16.81
CA VAL A 310 10.30 -6.18 -17.98
C VAL A 310 11.26 -5.03 -17.73
N ILE A 311 12.11 -4.74 -18.71
CA ILE A 311 13.03 -3.60 -18.70
C ILE A 311 12.65 -2.70 -19.87
N THR A 312 12.51 -1.40 -19.59
CA THR A 312 12.24 -0.35 -20.59
C THR A 312 13.37 0.68 -20.56
N ARG A 313 13.79 1.15 -21.73
CA ARG A 313 14.77 2.24 -21.82
C ARG A 313 14.07 3.54 -21.43
N LEU A 314 14.63 4.28 -20.47
CA LEU A 314 14.24 5.67 -20.27
C LEU A 314 14.85 6.50 -21.40
N VAL A 315 13.99 7.17 -22.16
CA VAL A 315 14.40 8.19 -23.13
C VAL A 315 14.75 9.45 -22.32
N PRO A 316 15.91 10.09 -22.56
CA PRO A 316 16.27 11.35 -21.93
C PRO A 316 15.43 12.54 -22.43
#